data_AF-A0A6V7KG76-F1
#
_entry.id   AF-A0A6V7KG76-F1
#
_cell.length_a   1.000
_cell.length_b   1.000
_cell.length_c   1.000
_cell.angle_alpha   90.00
_cell.angle_beta   90.00
_cell.angle_gamma   90.00
#
_symmetry.space_group_name_H-M   'P 1'
#
loop_
_entity.id
_entity.type
_entity.pdbx_description
1 polymer ?
#
loop_
_entity_poly.entity_id
_entity_poly.type
_entity_poly.pdbx_seq_one_letter_code
_entity_poly.pdbx_strand_id
1 'polypeptide(L)'
;SIREKTELIQKLGLGGAMVWSVETDDFRGNCGEKYPLLKTINAVLFGTEAVPEEPTPSVTPQPTPKPTPPTTHRPTSRPKPTHKPGHTSSPSEGPAKCEVEGPIKDPNSCGFIQCYNGADGFDQQMFDCPEGTCFDESIKNCNWI
;
A
#
# COMPACT_ATOMS: atom_id res chain seq x y z
N SER A 1 1.26 -28.83 -9.16
CA SER A 1 0.16 -27.86 -8.98
C SER A 1 0.56 -26.48 -9.53
N ILE A 2 -0.39 -25.58 -9.83
CA ILE A 2 -0.32 -24.34 -10.64
C ILE A 2 0.14 -24.57 -12.09
N ARG A 3 1.38 -24.97 -12.37
CA ARG A 3 1.88 -25.18 -13.75
C ARG A 3 0.98 -26.13 -14.55
N GLU A 4 0.63 -27.27 -13.97
CA GLU A 4 -0.20 -28.31 -14.58
C GLU A 4 -1.64 -27.84 -14.76
N LYS A 5 -2.14 -26.96 -13.87
CA LYS A 5 -3.45 -26.32 -14.06
C LYS A 5 -3.41 -25.35 -15.23
N THR A 6 -2.34 -24.59 -15.38
CA THR A 6 -2.15 -23.68 -16.51
C THR A 6 -1.94 -24.42 -17.83
N GLU A 7 -1.26 -25.56 -17.81
CA GLU A 7 -1.18 -26.48 -18.96
C GLU A 7 -2.56 -27.07 -19.30
N LEU A 8 -3.37 -27.38 -18.28
CA LEU A 8 -4.75 -27.83 -18.49
C LEU A 8 -5.61 -26.74 -19.12
N ILE A 9 -5.45 -25.47 -18.71
CA ILE A 9 -6.10 -24.31 -19.34
C ILE A 9 -5.78 -24.26 -20.84
N GLN A 10 -4.51 -24.42 -21.22
CA GLN A 10 -4.12 -24.49 -22.64
C GLN A 10 -4.72 -25.69 -23.36
N LYS A 11 -4.63 -26.89 -22.77
CA LYS A 11 -5.18 -28.13 -23.36
C LYS A 11 -6.69 -28.04 -23.61
N LEU A 12 -7.41 -27.35 -22.74
CA LEU A 12 -8.86 -27.15 -22.86
C LEU A 12 -9.24 -25.91 -23.68
N GLY A 13 -8.27 -25.09 -24.13
CA GLY A 13 -8.54 -23.87 -24.89
C GLY A 13 -9.33 -22.83 -24.09
N LEU A 14 -9.12 -22.75 -22.78
CA LEU A 14 -9.82 -21.78 -21.92
C LEU A 14 -9.21 -20.38 -22.07
N GLY A 15 -10.01 -19.34 -21.85
CA GLY A 15 -9.61 -17.94 -22.08
C GLY A 15 -8.56 -17.37 -21.12
N GLY A 16 -8.21 -18.08 -20.05
CA GLY A 16 -7.18 -17.65 -19.10
C GLY A 16 -7.31 -18.28 -17.72
N ALA A 17 -6.54 -17.75 -16.77
CA ALA A 17 -6.58 -18.11 -15.35
C ALA A 17 -7.02 -16.90 -14.50
N MET A 18 -7.81 -17.15 -13.46
CA MET A 18 -8.10 -16.17 -12.40
C MET A 18 -7.38 -16.63 -11.13
N VAL A 19 -6.75 -15.68 -10.44
CA VAL A 19 -6.03 -15.93 -9.19
C VAL A 19 -6.69 -15.13 -8.08
N TRP A 20 -7.02 -15.82 -7.00
CA TRP A 20 -7.37 -15.22 -5.73
C TRP A 20 -6.30 -15.60 -4.71
N SER A 21 -5.41 -14.70 -4.30
CA SER A 21 -5.31 -13.28 -4.68
C SER A 21 -3.85 -12.84 -4.79
N VAL A 22 -3.60 -11.68 -5.37
CA VAL A 22 -2.24 -11.20 -5.69
C VAL A 22 -1.39 -11.02 -4.44
N GLU A 23 -1.97 -10.56 -3.34
CA GLU A 23 -1.28 -10.34 -2.06
C GLU A 23 -0.91 -11.63 -1.31
N THR A 24 -1.51 -12.76 -1.71
CA THR A 24 -1.20 -14.09 -1.12
C THR A 24 -0.10 -14.84 -1.88
N ASP A 25 0.30 -14.35 -3.04
CA ASP A 25 1.54 -14.79 -3.68
C ASP A 25 2.76 -14.21 -2.92
N ASP A 26 3.96 -14.69 -3.20
CA ASP A 26 5.18 -14.14 -2.62
C ASP A 26 5.55 -12.80 -3.28
N PHE A 27 4.75 -11.76 -3.03
CA PHE A 27 4.94 -10.42 -3.58
C PHE A 27 6.20 -9.73 -3.03
N ARG A 28 6.75 -10.23 -1.91
CA ARG A 28 7.98 -9.70 -1.29
C ARG A 28 9.24 -10.44 -1.73
N GLY A 29 9.13 -11.64 -2.27
CA GLY A 29 10.28 -12.48 -2.62
C GLY A 29 10.92 -13.13 -1.39
N ASN A 30 10.15 -13.36 -0.32
CA ASN A 30 10.66 -14.01 0.90
C ASN A 30 11.08 -15.47 0.65
N CYS A 31 10.51 -16.08 -0.37
CA CYS A 31 10.79 -17.44 -0.84
C CYS A 31 11.75 -17.45 -2.06
N GLY A 32 12.32 -16.30 -2.44
CA GLY A 32 13.28 -16.18 -3.54
C GLY A 32 12.86 -15.10 -4.54
N GLU A 33 12.03 -15.46 -5.53
CA GLU A 33 11.57 -14.52 -6.54
C GLU A 33 10.23 -13.88 -6.17
N LYS A 34 9.99 -12.64 -6.62
CA LYS A 34 8.67 -12.03 -6.49
C LYS A 34 7.67 -12.66 -7.45
N TYR A 35 6.46 -12.89 -6.96
CA TYR A 35 5.31 -13.41 -7.69
C TYR A 35 5.55 -14.74 -8.43
N PRO A 36 6.12 -15.78 -7.76
CA PRO A 36 6.46 -17.04 -8.41
C PRO A 36 5.25 -17.74 -9.03
N LEU A 37 4.05 -17.63 -8.41
CA LEU A 37 2.85 -18.28 -8.93
C LEU A 37 2.31 -17.56 -10.16
N LEU A 38 2.21 -16.22 -10.13
CA LEU A 38 1.77 -15.43 -11.28
C LEU A 38 2.75 -15.52 -12.45
N LYS A 39 4.06 -15.50 -12.19
CA LYS A 39 5.08 -15.73 -13.21
C LYS A 39 4.95 -17.10 -13.87
N THR A 40 4.68 -18.13 -13.08
CA THR A 40 4.42 -19.48 -13.63
C THR A 40 3.21 -19.49 -14.57
N ILE A 41 2.12 -18.79 -14.21
CA ILE A 41 0.95 -18.68 -15.07
C ILE A 41 1.28 -17.93 -16.36
N ASN A 42 1.97 -16.79 -16.27
CA ASN A 42 2.36 -15.99 -17.42
C ASN A 42 3.27 -16.77 -18.38
N ALA A 43 4.28 -17.46 -17.83
CA ALA A 43 5.22 -18.26 -18.61
C ALA A 43 4.53 -19.37 -19.42
N VAL A 44 3.56 -20.07 -18.80
CA VAL A 44 2.85 -21.16 -19.47
C VAL A 44 1.85 -20.63 -20.51
N LEU A 45 1.10 -19.57 -20.21
CA LEU A 45 0.07 -19.05 -21.14
C LEU A 45 0.65 -18.28 -22.32
N PHE A 46 1.79 -17.60 -22.14
CA PHE A 46 2.34 -16.69 -23.15
C PHE A 46 3.70 -17.13 -23.70
N GLY A 47 4.20 -18.29 -23.29
CA GLY A 47 5.47 -18.83 -23.78
C GLY A 47 6.68 -17.99 -23.41
N THR A 48 6.56 -17.14 -22.38
CA THR A 48 7.70 -16.39 -21.84
C THR A 48 8.47 -17.34 -20.93
N GLU A 49 9.53 -17.97 -21.44
CA GLU A 49 10.60 -18.41 -20.53
C GLU A 49 10.99 -17.19 -19.70
N ALA A 50 11.07 -17.37 -18.38
CA ALA A 50 11.19 -16.32 -17.36
C ALA A 50 11.93 -15.08 -17.90
N VAL A 51 11.20 -13.96 -17.99
CA VAL A 51 11.74 -12.67 -18.42
C VAL A 51 13.05 -12.39 -17.64
N PRO A 52 14.10 -11.86 -18.29
CA PRO A 52 15.40 -11.60 -17.68
C PRO A 52 15.26 -10.97 -16.31
N GLU A 53 16.07 -11.42 -15.35
CA GLU A 53 16.28 -10.73 -14.08
C GLU A 53 16.49 -9.24 -14.37
N GLU A 54 15.52 -8.42 -13.98
CA GLU A 54 15.75 -7.01 -13.77
C GLU A 54 16.95 -6.90 -12.81
N PRO A 55 17.96 -6.06 -13.10
CA PRO A 55 19.21 -6.05 -12.34
C PRO A 55 18.91 -5.86 -10.87
N THR A 56 19.24 -6.90 -10.09
CA THR A 56 19.13 -6.89 -8.65
C THR A 56 20.03 -5.78 -8.10
N PRO A 57 19.53 -4.77 -7.38
CA PRO A 57 20.42 -3.96 -6.57
C PRO A 57 21.05 -4.89 -5.54
N SER A 58 22.38 -4.98 -5.58
CA SER A 58 23.20 -5.81 -4.69
C SER A 58 22.86 -5.48 -3.23
N VAL A 59 22.21 -6.41 -2.53
CA VAL A 59 21.91 -6.25 -1.10
C VAL A 59 23.22 -6.45 -0.33
N THR A 60 23.71 -5.35 0.24
CA THR A 60 24.78 -5.37 1.26
C THR A 60 24.29 -6.17 2.47
N PRO A 61 25.06 -7.13 3.01
CA PRO A 61 24.62 -7.90 4.18
C PRO A 61 24.49 -6.97 5.40
N GLN A 62 23.25 -6.74 5.82
CA GLN A 62 22.94 -6.06 7.09
C GLN A 62 23.19 -7.02 8.26
N PRO A 63 23.87 -6.59 9.33
CA PRO A 63 24.24 -7.47 10.44
C PRO A 63 23.01 -7.94 11.24
N THR A 64 23.03 -9.23 11.59
CA THR A 64 22.04 -9.93 12.40
C THR A 64 21.86 -9.28 13.78
N PRO A 65 20.65 -8.86 14.20
CA PRO A 65 20.41 -8.52 15.60
C PRO A 65 20.36 -9.79 16.45
N LYS A 66 21.14 -9.77 17.53
CA LYS A 66 21.24 -10.81 18.57
C LYS A 66 19.88 -11.05 19.26
N PRO A 67 19.55 -12.28 19.72
CA PRO A 67 18.27 -12.55 20.37
C PRO A 67 18.12 -11.73 21.67
N THR A 68 17.01 -11.00 21.79
CA THR A 68 16.63 -10.28 23.02
C THR A 68 15.85 -11.25 23.94
N PRO A 69 16.11 -11.27 25.26
CA PRO A 69 15.39 -12.14 26.20
C PRO A 69 13.88 -11.80 26.27
N PRO A 70 13.02 -12.75 26.70
CA PRO A 70 11.58 -12.53 26.75
C PRO A 70 11.22 -11.56 27.88
N THR A 71 10.63 -10.41 27.53
CA THR A 71 10.14 -9.42 28.49
C THR A 71 8.78 -9.86 29.04
N THR A 72 8.74 -10.13 30.34
CA THR A 72 7.54 -10.43 31.12
C THR A 72 6.51 -9.30 31.02
N HIS A 73 5.27 -9.64 30.63
CA HIS A 73 4.14 -8.70 30.64
C HIS A 73 3.76 -8.32 32.07
N ARG A 74 3.85 -7.03 32.39
CA ARG A 74 3.25 -6.43 33.58
C ARG A 74 1.99 -5.65 33.15
N PRO A 75 0.83 -5.83 33.80
CA PRO A 75 -0.36 -5.07 33.45
C PRO A 75 -0.24 -3.66 34.05
N THR A 76 -0.12 -2.65 33.21
CA THR A 76 -0.18 -1.24 33.62
C THR A 76 -1.53 -0.66 33.25
N SER A 77 -2.22 -0.19 34.28
CA SER A 77 -3.54 0.43 34.29
C SER A 77 -3.67 1.62 33.33
N ARG A 78 -4.78 1.63 32.60
CA ARG A 78 -5.29 2.71 31.75
C ARG A 78 -5.56 4.00 32.54
N PRO A 79 -5.01 5.17 32.13
CA PRO A 79 -5.62 6.46 32.41
C PRO A 79 -6.60 6.85 31.29
N LYS A 80 -7.75 7.39 31.69
CA LYS A 80 -8.84 7.95 30.88
C LYS A 80 -8.42 9.34 30.31
N PRO A 81 -8.99 9.85 29.19
CA PRO A 81 -8.32 10.78 28.29
C PRO A 81 -8.37 12.23 28.77
N THR A 82 -7.36 12.99 28.37
CA THR A 82 -7.33 14.45 28.48
C THR A 82 -7.04 15.05 27.11
N HIS A 83 -8.01 15.80 26.59
CA HIS A 83 -7.81 16.77 25.52
C HIS A 83 -6.76 17.81 25.93
N LYS A 84 -5.85 18.19 25.02
CA LYS A 84 -5.71 19.58 24.52
C LYS A 84 -4.64 19.68 23.41
N PRO A 85 -4.65 20.80 22.64
CA PRO A 85 -4.36 20.80 21.21
C PRO A 85 -3.00 21.40 20.85
N GLY A 86 -2.55 21.10 19.63
CA GLY A 86 -1.77 22.03 18.83
C GLY A 86 -0.45 21.48 18.34
N HIS A 87 -0.33 21.29 17.02
CA HIS A 87 0.95 21.38 16.35
C HIS A 87 0.81 22.15 15.02
N THR A 88 1.31 23.39 15.08
CA THR A 88 2.03 24.13 14.03
C THR A 88 1.24 24.53 12.78
N SER A 89 0.68 25.74 12.82
CA SER A 89 0.22 26.50 11.65
C SER A 89 1.40 26.91 10.77
N SER A 90 1.56 26.24 9.63
CA SER A 90 2.30 26.72 8.46
C SER A 90 1.51 27.82 7.73
N PRO A 91 2.11 28.57 6.79
CA PRO A 91 1.53 29.79 6.25
C PRO A 91 0.19 29.52 5.56
N SER A 92 -0.81 30.32 5.92
CA SER A 92 -2.16 30.33 5.36
C SER A 92 -2.13 30.66 3.86
N GLU A 93 -1.91 29.63 3.03
CA GLU A 93 -2.45 29.61 1.67
C GLU A 93 -3.97 29.36 1.80
N GLY A 94 -4.77 30.02 0.97
CA GLY A 94 -6.23 30.03 1.08
C GLY A 94 -6.87 28.64 1.09
N PRO A 95 -8.19 28.54 1.34
CA PRO A 95 -8.88 27.25 1.38
C PRO A 95 -8.65 26.50 0.06
N ALA A 96 -8.11 25.27 0.15
CA ALA A 96 -7.93 24.41 -1.01
C ALA A 96 -9.27 24.23 -1.72
N LYS A 97 -9.29 24.49 -3.03
CA LYS A 97 -10.50 24.33 -3.85
C LYS A 97 -10.45 23.02 -4.58
N CYS A 98 -11.54 22.28 -4.50
CA CYS A 98 -11.79 21.16 -5.37
C CYS A 98 -11.98 21.66 -6.81
N GLU A 99 -11.06 21.28 -7.69
CA GLU A 99 -11.19 21.46 -9.15
C GLU A 99 -11.67 20.18 -9.83
N VAL A 100 -11.35 19.02 -9.23
CA VAL A 100 -11.68 17.69 -9.71
C VAL A 100 -12.17 16.82 -8.56
N GLU A 101 -12.93 15.77 -8.88
CA GLU A 101 -13.35 14.76 -7.92
C GLU A 101 -12.14 13.96 -7.40
N GLY A 102 -12.11 13.66 -6.10
CA GLY A 102 -11.05 12.88 -5.47
C GLY A 102 -10.42 13.56 -4.24
N PRO A 103 -9.44 12.90 -3.60
CA PRO A 103 -8.77 13.45 -2.44
C PRO A 103 -7.66 14.44 -2.83
N ILE A 104 -7.64 15.59 -2.16
CA ILE A 104 -6.61 16.63 -2.26
C ILE A 104 -5.99 16.90 -0.88
N LYS A 105 -4.75 17.36 -0.86
CA LYS A 105 -4.06 17.67 0.41
C LYS A 105 -4.74 18.84 1.13
N ASP A 106 -4.92 18.71 2.44
CA ASP A 106 -5.29 19.87 3.26
C ASP A 106 -4.05 20.76 3.46
N PRO A 107 -4.07 22.04 3.06
CA PRO A 107 -2.94 22.95 3.26
C PRO A 107 -2.69 23.27 4.74
N ASN A 108 -3.69 23.09 5.61
CA ASN A 108 -3.63 23.49 7.01
C ASN A 108 -3.38 22.32 7.99
N SER A 109 -3.37 21.07 7.50
CA SER A 109 -3.20 19.88 8.34
C SER A 109 -2.47 18.76 7.60
N CYS A 110 -2.14 17.68 8.30
CA CYS A 110 -1.67 16.44 7.66
C CYS A 110 -2.80 15.59 7.05
N GLY A 111 -4.04 16.06 7.13
CA GLY A 111 -5.21 15.42 6.55
C GLY A 111 -5.39 15.70 5.05
N PHE A 112 -6.57 15.34 4.56
CA PHE A 112 -6.98 15.53 3.18
C PHE A 112 -8.44 15.95 3.09
N ILE A 113 -8.78 16.56 1.96
CA ILE A 113 -10.14 16.95 1.62
C ILE A 113 -10.61 16.01 0.51
N GLN A 114 -11.68 15.28 0.75
CA GLN A 114 -12.36 14.49 -0.27
C GLN A 114 -13.37 15.37 -1.00
N CYS A 115 -13.17 15.52 -2.31
CA CYS A 115 -14.04 16.25 -3.20
C CYS A 115 -15.01 15.30 -3.89
N TYR A 116 -16.32 15.59 -3.82
CA TYR A 116 -17.38 14.86 -4.52
C TYR A 116 -18.13 15.81 -5.45
N ASN A 117 -18.64 15.30 -6.57
CA ASN A 117 -19.50 16.10 -7.45
C ASN A 117 -20.84 16.39 -6.76
N GLY A 118 -21.11 17.66 -6.51
CA GLY A 118 -22.36 18.17 -5.93
C GLY A 118 -23.22 18.88 -6.97
N ALA A 119 -24.42 19.30 -6.56
CA ALA A 119 -25.36 19.99 -7.45
C ALA A 119 -24.88 21.38 -7.91
N ASP A 120 -24.13 22.08 -7.05
CA ASP A 120 -23.62 23.44 -7.27
C ASP A 120 -22.08 23.52 -7.27
N GLY A 121 -21.40 22.45 -7.71
CA GLY A 121 -19.94 22.36 -7.77
C GLY A 121 -19.41 21.11 -7.08
N PHE A 122 -18.47 21.28 -6.15
CA PHE A 122 -17.91 20.17 -5.38
C PHE A 122 -18.31 20.24 -3.90
N ASP A 123 -18.85 19.14 -3.39
CA ASP A 123 -19.01 18.92 -1.96
C ASP A 123 -17.66 18.49 -1.37
N GLN A 124 -17.27 19.09 -0.25
CA GLN A 124 -15.97 18.87 0.37
C GLN A 124 -16.13 18.25 1.75
N GLN A 125 -15.32 17.23 2.04
CA GLN A 125 -15.26 16.61 3.36
C GLN A 125 -13.81 16.49 3.82
N MET A 126 -13.51 17.01 5.01
CA MET A 126 -12.18 16.94 5.60
C MET A 126 -11.99 15.62 6.36
N PHE A 127 -10.80 15.05 6.24
CA PHE A 127 -10.40 13.82 6.90
C PHE A 127 -9.00 13.94 7.48
N ASP A 128 -8.82 13.44 8.70
CA ASP A 128 -7.50 13.33 9.32
C ASP A 128 -6.81 12.03 8.89
N CYS A 129 -5.51 12.13 8.62
CA CYS A 129 -4.67 10.95 8.46
C CYS A 129 -4.39 10.29 9.84
N PRO A 130 -4.13 8.96 9.88
CA PRO A 130 -3.67 8.30 11.10
C PRO A 130 -2.44 8.97 11.72
N GLU A 131 -2.28 8.83 13.04
CA GLU A 131 -1.15 9.44 13.76
C GLU A 131 0.21 9.04 13.15
N GLY A 132 1.07 10.02 12.92
CA GLY A 132 2.39 9.83 12.30
C GLY A 132 2.39 9.74 10.77
N THR A 133 1.25 9.98 10.12
CA THR A 133 1.14 10.01 8.66
C THR A 133 0.58 11.34 8.17
N CYS A 134 0.93 11.74 6.93
CA CYS A 134 0.36 12.90 6.25
C CYS A 134 -0.08 12.50 4.84
N PHE A 135 -1.08 13.18 4.31
CA PHE A 135 -1.59 12.88 2.98
C PHE A 135 -0.54 13.15 1.88
N ASP A 136 -0.24 12.11 1.10
CA ASP A 136 0.67 12.14 -0.04
C ASP A 136 -0.13 12.10 -1.33
N GLU A 137 -0.06 13.21 -2.06
CA GLU A 137 -0.83 13.40 -3.29
C GLU A 137 -0.38 12.50 -4.44
N SER A 138 0.86 12.01 -4.41
CA SER A 138 1.41 11.14 -5.46
C SER A 138 0.79 9.74 -5.43
N ILE A 139 0.44 9.25 -4.24
CA ILE A 139 -0.20 7.94 -4.03
C ILE A 139 -1.68 8.06 -3.64
N LYS A 140 -2.18 9.30 -3.50
CA LYS A 140 -3.55 9.63 -3.09
C LYS A 140 -3.97 8.93 -1.79
N ASN A 141 -3.05 8.86 -0.82
CA ASN A 141 -3.27 8.20 0.46
C ASN A 141 -2.35 8.78 1.56
N CYS A 142 -2.63 8.47 2.82
CA CYS A 142 -1.78 8.84 3.95
C CYS A 142 -0.49 8.02 3.93
N ASN A 143 0.66 8.71 3.94
CA ASN A 143 1.99 8.09 3.97
C ASN A 143 2.75 8.56 5.22
N TRP A 144 3.75 7.79 5.62
CA TRP A 144 4.63 8.17 6.73
C TRP A 144 5.48 9.38 6.33
N ILE A 145 5.60 10.33 7.25
CA ILE A 145 6.51 11.49 7.15
C ILE A 145 7.89 11.19 7.73
#